data_AF-A0A2N2GIA2-F1
#
_entry.id   AF-A0A2N2GIA2-F1
#
_cell.length_a   1.000
_cell.length_b   1.000
_cell.length_c   1.000
_cell.angle_alpha   90.00
_cell.angle_beta   90.00
_cell.angle_gamma   90.00
#
_symmetry.space_group_name_H-M   'P 1'
#
loop_
_entity.id
_entity.type
_entity.pdbx_description
1 polymer ?
#
loop_
_entity_poly.entity_id
_entity_poly.type
_entity_poly.pdbx_seq_one_letter_code
_entity_poly.pdbx_strand_id
1 'polypeptide(L)'
;MSKIRTSYYSRRDKVVAAQELIRRIKEKWADEPPMMYLVTLLEPVVRRMAEGYGGLDTRPATEAIRIAEEDRDNADQSAYFFLRSLMLSKAHADRWEAASQLLEVLAPEGMNWIYDSYASQSLRTQEVLARFSGMGPQIEKCQARVFVDQMIATQATFEQKLTDRGEVVAEKPEILVKVTPEFERTLRAALMLIERRPEDSARTFVLEPFTRLQRKSAGSPSDPAPAPQA
;
A
#
# COMPACT_ATOMS: atom_id res chain seq x y z
N MET A 1 26.59 -11.15 29.82
CA MET A 1 25.93 -10.28 28.84
C MET A 1 25.88 -11.00 27.50
N SER A 2 24.84 -10.79 26.68
CA SER A 2 24.74 -11.41 25.35
C SER A 2 25.83 -10.92 24.40
N LYS A 3 26.42 -11.82 23.59
CA LYS A 3 27.40 -11.44 22.57
C LYS A 3 26.70 -10.80 21.36
N ILE A 4 25.43 -11.14 21.12
CA ILE A 4 24.59 -10.56 20.06
C ILE A 4 23.93 -9.26 20.55
N ARG A 5 24.36 -8.12 20.01
CA ARG A 5 23.78 -6.80 20.31
C ARG A 5 22.69 -6.44 19.29
N THR A 6 21.45 -6.82 19.60
CA THR A 6 20.28 -6.63 18.73
C THR A 6 19.95 -5.17 18.41
N SER A 7 20.45 -4.20 19.19
CA SER A 7 20.22 -2.76 18.96
C SER A 7 20.91 -2.21 17.70
N TYR A 8 21.90 -2.92 17.17
CA TYR A 8 22.67 -2.47 16.00
C TYR A 8 22.08 -2.89 14.66
N TYR A 9 21.01 -3.67 14.64
CA TYR A 9 20.43 -4.19 13.39
C TYR A 9 19.12 -3.48 13.07
N SER A 10 18.77 -3.40 11.77
CA SER A 10 17.45 -2.92 11.40
C SER A 10 16.37 -3.85 11.96
N ARG A 11 15.20 -3.31 12.30
CA ARG A 11 14.10 -4.12 12.84
C ARG A 11 13.63 -5.19 11.84
N ARG A 12 13.65 -4.87 10.54
CA ARG A 12 13.32 -5.82 9.47
C ARG A 12 14.28 -7.00 9.46
N ASP A 13 15.59 -6.74 9.52
CA ASP A 13 16.61 -7.81 9.49
C ASP A 13 16.53 -8.69 10.75
N LYS A 14 16.23 -8.10 11.91
CA LYS A 14 15.98 -8.85 13.14
C LYS A 14 14.79 -9.80 13.02
N VAL A 15 13.73 -9.40 12.36
CA VAL A 15 12.53 -10.23 12.18
C VAL A 15 12.84 -11.42 11.26
N VAL A 16 13.54 -11.19 10.15
CA VAL A 16 13.97 -12.27 9.25
C VAL A 16 14.93 -13.23 9.95
N ALA A 17 15.94 -12.69 10.67
CA ALA A 17 16.85 -13.51 11.46
C ALA A 17 16.14 -14.29 12.58
N ALA A 18 15.09 -13.72 13.19
CA ALA A 18 14.29 -14.40 14.20
C ALA A 18 13.42 -15.53 13.62
N GLN A 19 12.85 -15.36 12.41
CA GLN A 19 12.15 -16.43 11.70
C GLN A 19 13.08 -17.62 11.42
N GLU A 20 14.29 -17.31 10.94
CA GLU A 20 15.29 -18.33 10.65
C GLU A 20 15.84 -18.98 11.94
N LEU A 21 16.04 -18.21 13.00
CA LEU A 21 16.40 -18.73 14.33
C LEU A 21 15.36 -19.75 14.82
N ILE A 22 14.06 -19.42 14.74
CA ILE A 22 12.97 -20.33 15.13
C ILE A 22 13.01 -21.62 14.29
N ARG A 23 13.18 -21.51 12.97
CA ARG A 23 13.28 -22.66 12.07
C ARG A 23 14.43 -23.58 12.49
N ARG A 24 15.59 -23.01 12.79
CA ARG A 24 16.80 -23.76 13.17
C ARG A 24 16.70 -24.38 14.57
N ILE A 25 16.01 -23.74 15.52
CA ILE A 25 15.69 -24.34 16.82
C ILE A 25 14.81 -25.59 16.61
N LYS A 26 13.74 -25.48 15.80
CA LYS A 26 12.87 -26.61 15.47
C LYS A 26 13.60 -27.72 14.73
N GLU A 27 14.68 -27.41 14.00
CA GLU A 27 15.49 -28.40 13.30
C GLU A 27 16.49 -29.14 14.21
N LYS A 28 17.18 -28.42 15.11
CA LYS A 28 18.26 -29.00 15.92
C LYS A 28 17.83 -29.44 17.31
N TRP A 29 16.79 -28.84 17.87
CA TRP A 29 16.37 -29.00 19.25
C TRP A 29 14.86 -29.27 19.36
N ALA A 30 14.29 -29.99 18.39
CA ALA A 30 12.87 -30.37 18.37
C ALA A 30 12.45 -31.14 19.62
N ASP A 31 13.31 -32.05 20.07
CA ASP A 31 13.07 -32.94 21.21
C ASP A 31 13.47 -32.31 22.55
N GLU A 32 13.87 -31.04 22.57
CA GLU A 32 14.28 -30.35 23.79
C GLU A 32 13.16 -29.42 24.31
N PRO A 33 12.47 -29.79 25.41
CA PRO A 33 11.33 -29.02 25.91
C PRO A 33 11.65 -27.54 26.21
N PRO A 34 12.82 -27.18 26.78
CA PRO A 34 13.15 -25.77 27.00
C PRO A 34 13.30 -24.95 25.71
N MET A 35 13.77 -25.57 24.62
CA MET A 35 13.95 -24.89 23.34
C MET A 35 12.63 -24.74 22.58
N MET A 36 11.74 -25.73 22.67
CA MET A 36 10.39 -25.62 22.11
C MET A 36 9.49 -24.66 22.91
N TYR A 37 9.71 -24.52 24.22
CA TYR A 37 9.09 -23.46 25.01
C TYR A 37 9.53 -22.06 24.55
N LEU A 38 10.82 -21.87 24.27
CA LEU A 38 11.33 -20.62 23.67
C LEU A 38 10.69 -20.30 22.33
N VAL A 39 10.54 -21.30 21.46
CA VAL A 39 9.83 -21.16 20.18
C VAL A 39 8.38 -20.72 20.40
N THR A 40 7.68 -21.33 21.37
CA THR A 40 6.29 -20.99 21.70
C THR A 40 6.13 -19.53 22.14
N LEU A 41 7.12 -18.98 22.84
CA LEU A 41 7.11 -17.56 23.24
C LEU A 41 7.50 -16.62 22.09
N LEU A 42 8.49 -16.99 21.28
CA LEU A 42 9.08 -16.12 20.27
C LEU A 42 8.28 -16.09 18.96
N GLU A 43 7.77 -17.23 18.51
CA GLU A 43 7.11 -17.38 17.21
C GLU A 43 5.87 -16.49 17.01
N PRO A 44 4.94 -16.37 17.98
CA PRO A 44 3.78 -15.50 17.81
C PRO A 44 4.16 -14.03 17.59
N VAL A 45 5.16 -13.54 18.33
CA VAL A 45 5.60 -12.14 18.27
C VAL A 45 6.41 -11.87 17.01
N VAL A 46 7.24 -12.81 16.58
CA VAL A 46 7.98 -12.74 15.30
C VAL A 46 7.01 -12.74 14.12
N ARG A 47 5.98 -13.58 14.12
CA ARG A 47 4.96 -13.62 13.06
C ARG A 47 4.22 -12.29 12.95
N ARG A 48 3.75 -11.73 14.07
CA ARG A 48 3.08 -10.41 14.09
C ARG A 48 3.98 -9.29 13.55
N MET A 49 5.27 -9.29 13.91
CA MET A 49 6.23 -8.32 13.38
C MET A 49 6.50 -8.56 11.89
N ALA A 50 6.59 -9.81 11.44
CA ALA A 50 6.78 -10.17 10.03
C ALA A 50 5.58 -9.80 9.17
N GLU A 51 4.35 -9.96 9.66
CA GLU A 51 3.12 -9.52 9.01
C GLU A 51 3.03 -7.99 8.91
N GLY A 52 3.56 -7.29 9.91
CA GLY A 52 3.66 -5.83 9.87
C GLY A 52 4.73 -5.32 8.89
N TYR A 53 5.85 -6.04 8.72
CA TYR A 53 6.91 -5.68 7.74
C TYR A 53 6.71 -6.25 6.34
N GLY A 54 5.98 -7.35 6.22
CA GLY A 54 5.47 -7.84 4.95
C GLY A 54 4.55 -6.75 4.43
N GLY A 55 4.93 -6.13 3.31
CA GLY A 55 4.08 -5.17 2.62
C GLY A 55 2.67 -5.76 2.59
N LEU A 56 1.68 -4.98 3.04
CA LEU A 56 0.31 -5.43 2.85
C LEU A 56 0.15 -5.76 1.38
N ASP A 57 -0.50 -6.88 1.09
CA ASP A 57 -0.95 -7.10 -0.27
C ASP A 57 -1.97 -6.01 -0.60
N THR A 58 -1.50 -4.90 -1.15
CA THR A 58 -2.35 -3.79 -1.58
C THR A 58 -2.98 -4.11 -2.92
N ARG A 59 -2.68 -5.25 -3.57
CA ARG A 59 -3.24 -5.59 -4.89
C ARG A 59 -4.77 -5.57 -4.89
N PRO A 60 -5.49 -6.12 -3.88
CA PRO A 60 -6.95 -6.02 -3.84
C PRO A 60 -7.45 -4.58 -3.71
N ALA A 61 -6.82 -3.76 -2.86
CA ALA A 61 -7.19 -2.36 -2.68
C ALA A 61 -6.85 -1.50 -3.91
N THR A 62 -5.71 -1.79 -4.55
CA THR A 62 -5.29 -1.15 -5.80
C THR A 62 -6.20 -1.56 -6.96
N GLU A 63 -6.63 -2.82 -7.02
CA GLU A 63 -7.59 -3.28 -8.02
C GLU A 63 -8.97 -2.65 -7.81
N ALA A 64 -9.41 -2.49 -6.56
CA ALA A 64 -10.64 -1.78 -6.25
C ALA A 64 -10.60 -0.30 -6.68
N ILE A 65 -9.45 0.36 -6.54
CA ILE A 65 -9.25 1.73 -7.07
C ILE A 65 -9.29 1.72 -8.60
N ARG A 66 -8.62 0.75 -9.25
CA ARG A 66 -8.61 0.64 -10.72
C ARG A 66 -10.02 0.45 -11.28
N ILE A 67 -10.84 -0.39 -10.65
CA ILE A 67 -12.24 -0.59 -11.04
C ILE A 67 -13.05 0.70 -10.85
N ALA A 68 -12.89 1.37 -9.70
CA ALA A 68 -13.60 2.63 -9.42
C ALA A 68 -13.17 3.77 -10.36
N GLU A 69 -11.90 3.79 -10.79
CA GLU A 69 -11.39 4.69 -11.83
C GLU A 69 -12.07 4.40 -13.17
N GLU A 70 -12.07 3.15 -13.62
CA GLU A 70 -12.69 2.73 -14.88
C GLU A 70 -14.19 3.08 -14.91
N ASP A 71 -14.90 2.88 -13.79
CA ASP A 71 -16.31 3.28 -13.66
C ASP A 71 -16.51 4.80 -13.73
N ARG A 72 -15.60 5.59 -13.16
CA ARG A 72 -15.63 7.06 -13.27
C ARG A 72 -15.42 7.50 -14.71
N ASP A 73 -14.39 6.99 -15.37
CA ASP A 73 -14.07 7.34 -16.75
C ASP A 73 -15.22 6.97 -17.70
N ASN A 74 -15.85 5.82 -17.47
CA ASN A 74 -17.04 5.40 -18.20
C ASN A 74 -18.23 6.34 -17.98
N ALA A 75 -18.42 6.86 -16.77
CA ALA A 75 -19.48 7.85 -16.49
C ALA A 75 -19.23 9.17 -17.24
N ASP A 76 -17.99 9.67 -17.19
CA ASP A 76 -17.57 10.90 -17.86
C ASP A 76 -17.71 10.78 -19.38
N GLN A 77 -17.27 9.66 -19.96
CA GLN A 77 -17.45 9.36 -21.39
C GLN A 77 -18.93 9.21 -21.77
N SER A 78 -19.74 8.56 -20.93
CA SER A 78 -21.17 8.40 -21.18
C SER A 78 -21.88 9.75 -21.25
N ALA A 79 -21.57 10.66 -20.31
CA ALA A 79 -22.08 12.03 -20.33
C ALA A 79 -21.65 12.76 -21.61
N TYR A 80 -20.37 12.65 -21.99
CA TYR A 80 -19.83 13.26 -23.21
C TYR A 80 -20.53 12.78 -24.48
N PHE A 81 -20.64 11.45 -24.67
CA PHE A 81 -21.27 10.88 -25.86
C PHE A 81 -22.77 11.16 -25.92
N PHE A 82 -23.45 11.16 -24.77
CA PHE A 82 -24.85 11.55 -24.70
C PHE A 82 -25.05 12.98 -25.20
N LEU A 83 -24.32 13.96 -24.65
CA LEU A 83 -24.44 15.36 -25.07
C LEU A 83 -24.06 15.55 -26.54
N ARG A 84 -23.02 14.84 -27.01
CA ARG A 84 -22.62 14.88 -28.42
C ARG A 84 -23.69 14.30 -29.34
N SER A 85 -24.39 13.25 -28.92
CA SER A 85 -25.49 12.65 -29.69
C SER A 85 -26.67 13.62 -29.88
N LEU A 86 -26.97 14.45 -28.87
CA LEU A 86 -27.99 15.49 -28.98
C LEU A 86 -27.63 16.50 -30.07
N MET A 87 -26.36 16.89 -30.15
CA MET A 87 -25.88 17.86 -31.14
C MET A 87 -25.80 17.30 -32.56
N LEU A 88 -25.68 15.98 -32.73
CA LEU A 88 -25.61 15.34 -34.05
C LEU A 88 -26.99 15.01 -34.63
N SER A 89 -28.04 15.04 -33.82
CA SER A 89 -29.41 14.73 -34.23
C SER A 89 -30.21 16.00 -34.49
N LYS A 90 -30.73 16.15 -35.73
CA LYS A 90 -31.68 17.23 -36.07
C LYS A 90 -32.99 17.15 -35.28
N ALA A 91 -33.37 15.96 -34.80
CA ALA A 91 -34.56 15.77 -33.98
C ALA A 91 -34.44 16.41 -32.57
N HIS A 92 -33.22 16.82 -32.18
CA HIS A 92 -32.92 17.43 -30.89
C HIS A 92 -32.38 18.86 -31.04
N ALA A 93 -32.70 19.53 -32.16
CA ALA A 93 -32.22 20.87 -32.46
C ALA A 93 -32.59 21.91 -31.38
N ASP A 94 -33.73 21.73 -30.72
CA ASP A 94 -34.17 22.54 -29.58
C ASP A 94 -33.22 22.45 -28.38
N ARG A 95 -32.45 21.36 -28.25
CA ARG A 95 -31.52 21.09 -27.15
C ARG A 95 -30.07 21.48 -27.44
N TRP A 96 -29.73 21.80 -28.69
CA TRP A 96 -28.33 22.01 -29.11
C TRP A 96 -27.58 23.06 -28.30
N GLU A 97 -28.20 24.21 -28.03
CA GLU A 97 -27.58 25.28 -27.25
C GLU A 97 -27.24 24.82 -25.82
N ALA A 98 -28.18 24.15 -25.15
CA ALA A 98 -27.98 23.63 -23.80
C ALA A 98 -26.94 22.51 -23.79
N ALA A 99 -26.97 21.60 -24.78
CA ALA A 99 -25.98 20.53 -24.92
C ALA A 99 -24.58 21.08 -25.17
N SER A 100 -24.46 22.15 -25.97
CA SER A 100 -23.18 22.83 -26.24
C SER A 100 -22.61 23.46 -24.97
N GLN A 101 -23.43 24.14 -24.18
CA GLN A 101 -23.00 24.74 -22.90
C GLN A 101 -22.50 23.67 -21.92
N LEU A 102 -23.21 22.54 -21.82
CA LEU A 102 -22.79 21.42 -20.97
C LEU A 102 -21.50 20.77 -21.48
N LEU A 103 -21.34 20.61 -22.79
CA LEU A 103 -20.12 20.07 -23.41
C LEU A 103 -18.91 20.98 -23.24
N GLU A 104 -19.09 22.30 -23.33
CA GLU A 104 -18.01 23.25 -23.10
C GLU A 104 -17.47 23.17 -21.66
N VAL A 105 -18.34 22.87 -20.70
CA VAL A 105 -17.92 22.62 -19.31
C VAL A 105 -17.21 21.27 -19.17
N LEU A 106 -17.83 20.19 -19.67
CA LEU A 106 -17.30 18.82 -19.52
C LEU A 106 -15.99 18.61 -20.29
N ALA A 107 -15.93 19.10 -21.52
CA ALA A 107 -14.91 18.75 -22.51
C ALA A 107 -14.56 19.94 -23.43
N PRO A 108 -14.08 21.08 -22.89
CA PRO A 108 -13.79 22.28 -23.69
C PRO A 108 -12.78 22.01 -24.82
N GLU A 109 -11.82 21.13 -24.56
CA GLU A 109 -10.78 20.70 -25.51
C GLU A 109 -10.87 19.18 -25.78
N GLY A 110 -12.02 18.58 -25.49
CA GLY A 110 -12.21 17.12 -25.50
C GLY A 110 -11.98 16.46 -24.14
N MET A 111 -11.94 15.12 -24.16
CA MET A 111 -11.85 14.27 -22.96
C MET A 111 -10.42 13.79 -22.68
N ASN A 112 -9.39 14.44 -23.22
CA ASN A 112 -8.00 13.98 -23.04
C ASN A 112 -7.55 13.95 -21.57
N TRP A 113 -8.19 14.76 -20.72
CA TRP A 113 -7.92 14.83 -19.29
C TRP A 113 -8.21 13.51 -18.56
N ILE A 114 -9.02 12.59 -19.11
CA ILE A 114 -9.24 11.25 -18.53
C ILE A 114 -7.98 10.37 -18.56
N TYR A 115 -6.94 10.78 -19.30
CA TYR A 115 -5.66 10.09 -19.34
C TYR A 115 -4.60 10.74 -18.44
N ASP A 116 -4.97 11.80 -17.70
CA ASP A 116 -4.07 12.49 -16.77
C ASP A 116 -3.89 11.71 -15.45
N SER A 117 -3.13 12.27 -14.51
CA SER A 117 -3.00 11.69 -13.18
C SER A 117 -4.34 11.65 -12.42
N TYR A 118 -4.50 10.70 -11.49
CA TYR A 118 -5.69 10.56 -10.65
C TYR A 118 -6.11 11.85 -9.94
N ALA A 119 -5.12 12.61 -9.45
CA ALA A 119 -5.36 13.87 -8.77
C ALA A 119 -5.89 14.94 -9.73
N SER A 120 -5.33 15.02 -10.93
CA SER A 120 -5.77 15.93 -11.99
C SER A 120 -7.19 15.60 -12.45
N GLN A 121 -7.47 14.31 -12.67
CA GLN A 121 -8.80 13.84 -13.06
C GLN A 121 -9.86 14.14 -12.00
N SER A 122 -9.62 13.76 -10.74
CA SER A 122 -10.56 14.06 -9.65
C SER A 122 -10.84 15.55 -9.50
N LEU A 123 -9.80 16.39 -9.56
CA LEU A 123 -9.97 17.85 -9.53
C LEU A 123 -10.86 18.30 -10.69
N ARG A 124 -10.60 17.79 -11.90
CA ARG A 124 -11.36 18.16 -13.09
C ARG A 124 -12.83 17.73 -13.01
N THR A 125 -13.10 16.49 -12.59
CA THR A 125 -14.47 15.99 -12.40
C THR A 125 -15.20 16.83 -11.34
N GLN A 126 -14.55 17.18 -10.23
CA GLN A 126 -15.12 18.07 -9.22
C GLN A 126 -15.44 19.47 -9.76
N GLU A 127 -14.55 20.07 -10.56
CA GLU A 127 -14.80 21.36 -11.22
C GLU A 127 -16.00 21.32 -12.17
N VAL A 128 -16.12 20.23 -12.95
CA VAL A 128 -17.25 20.00 -13.85
C VAL A 128 -18.55 19.88 -13.05
N LEU A 129 -18.57 19.04 -12.01
CA LEU A 129 -19.74 18.85 -11.14
C LEU A 129 -20.14 20.15 -10.43
N ALA A 130 -19.17 20.93 -9.97
CA ALA A 130 -19.40 22.23 -9.36
C ALA A 130 -20.07 23.20 -10.34
N ARG A 131 -19.63 23.25 -11.61
CA ARG A 131 -20.27 24.07 -12.65
C ARG A 131 -21.65 23.54 -13.01
N PHE A 132 -21.82 22.23 -13.14
CA PHE A 132 -23.11 21.58 -13.42
C PHE A 132 -24.16 21.87 -12.35
N SER A 133 -23.76 22.05 -11.08
CA SER A 133 -24.70 22.45 -10.01
C SER A 133 -25.44 23.76 -10.31
N GLY A 134 -24.83 24.68 -11.08
CA GLY A 134 -25.44 25.93 -11.54
C GLY A 134 -26.17 25.84 -12.87
N MET A 135 -26.17 24.68 -13.54
CA MET A 135 -26.71 24.47 -14.90
C MET A 135 -27.96 23.59 -14.93
N GLY A 136 -28.75 23.62 -13.85
CA GLY A 136 -30.00 22.85 -13.73
C GLY A 136 -30.91 22.97 -14.97
N PRO A 137 -31.24 24.18 -15.46
CA PRO A 137 -32.08 24.34 -16.66
C PRO A 137 -31.53 23.63 -17.90
N GLN A 138 -30.22 23.66 -18.14
CA GLN A 138 -29.57 22.99 -19.26
C GLN A 138 -29.61 21.47 -19.09
N ILE A 139 -29.34 20.98 -17.88
CA ILE A 139 -29.38 19.54 -17.54
C ILE A 139 -30.79 18.99 -17.78
N GLU A 140 -31.82 19.68 -17.30
CA GLU A 140 -33.21 19.25 -17.47
C GLU A 140 -33.65 19.35 -18.95
N LYS A 141 -33.27 20.42 -19.66
CA LYS A 141 -33.56 20.58 -21.09
C LYS A 141 -32.92 19.47 -21.94
N CYS A 142 -31.73 19.02 -21.57
CA CYS A 142 -31.04 17.92 -22.22
C CYS A 142 -31.47 16.54 -21.71
N GLN A 143 -32.27 16.45 -20.64
CA GLN A 143 -32.59 15.21 -19.93
C GLN A 143 -31.32 14.47 -19.46
N ALA A 144 -30.29 15.22 -19.04
CA ALA A 144 -28.96 14.71 -18.72
C ALA A 144 -28.79 14.32 -17.24
N ARG A 145 -29.83 14.46 -16.40
CA ARG A 145 -29.74 14.28 -14.94
C ARG A 145 -29.11 12.94 -14.53
N VAL A 146 -29.53 11.85 -15.17
CA VAL A 146 -28.99 10.50 -14.90
C VAL A 146 -27.47 10.43 -15.08
N PHE A 147 -26.92 11.11 -16.09
CA PHE A 147 -25.49 11.11 -16.34
C PHE A 147 -24.73 11.94 -15.29
N VAL A 148 -25.30 13.08 -14.87
CA VAL A 148 -24.73 13.91 -13.81
C VAL A 148 -24.73 13.17 -12.47
N ASP A 149 -25.84 12.51 -12.14
CA ASP A 149 -25.95 11.71 -10.91
C ASP A 149 -24.96 10.53 -10.92
N GLN A 150 -24.78 9.89 -12.08
CA GLN A 150 -23.78 8.83 -12.25
C GLN A 150 -22.35 9.36 -12.02
N MET A 151 -21.99 10.51 -12.58
CA MET A 151 -20.68 11.14 -12.36
C MET A 151 -20.44 11.47 -10.88
N ILE A 152 -21.46 11.95 -10.16
CA ILE A 152 -21.37 12.22 -8.72
C ILE A 152 -21.09 10.93 -7.94
N ALA A 153 -21.86 9.87 -8.24
CA ALA A 153 -21.75 8.60 -7.53
C ALA A 153 -20.39 7.91 -7.78
N THR A 154 -19.90 7.90 -9.02
CA THR A 154 -18.61 7.28 -9.35
C THR A 154 -17.43 8.06 -8.78
N GLN A 155 -17.47 9.41 -8.82
CA GLN A 155 -16.45 10.24 -8.19
C GLN A 155 -16.38 10.02 -6.68
N ALA A 156 -17.53 9.99 -5.99
CA ALA A 156 -17.57 9.70 -4.56
C ALA A 156 -17.05 8.30 -4.23
N THR A 157 -17.39 7.31 -5.06
CA THR A 157 -16.90 5.93 -4.90
C THR A 157 -15.38 5.86 -5.05
N PHE A 158 -14.81 6.53 -6.06
CA PHE A 158 -13.37 6.59 -6.29
C PHE A 158 -12.64 7.21 -5.09
N GLU A 159 -13.12 8.35 -4.58
CA GLU A 159 -12.55 9.02 -3.40
C GLU A 159 -12.61 8.15 -2.14
N GLN A 160 -13.72 7.43 -1.95
CA GLN A 160 -13.84 6.47 -0.85
C GLN A 160 -12.80 5.35 -0.98
N LYS A 161 -12.60 4.77 -2.17
CA LYS A 161 -11.61 3.69 -2.37
C LYS A 161 -10.17 4.16 -2.18
N LEU A 162 -9.85 5.39 -2.54
CA LEU A 162 -8.56 6.01 -2.23
C LEU A 162 -8.36 6.13 -0.71
N THR A 163 -9.39 6.56 0.01
CA THR A 163 -9.38 6.73 1.46
C THR A 163 -9.23 5.37 2.17
N ASP A 164 -10.03 4.37 1.79
CA ASP A 164 -9.97 3.00 2.32
C ASP A 164 -8.55 2.43 2.20
N ARG A 165 -7.89 2.61 1.04
CA ARG A 165 -6.49 2.17 0.85
C ARG A 165 -5.53 2.95 1.75
N GLY A 166 -5.76 4.25 1.95
CA GLY A 166 -4.96 5.09 2.83
C GLY A 166 -5.02 4.64 4.30
N GLU A 167 -6.22 4.35 4.82
CA GLU A 167 -6.44 3.87 6.19
C GLU A 167 -5.75 2.53 6.44
N VAL A 168 -5.87 1.62 5.48
CA VAL A 168 -5.24 0.31 5.50
C VAL A 168 -3.69 0.39 5.54
N VAL A 169 -3.10 1.42 4.90
CA VAL A 169 -1.65 1.69 5.00
C VAL A 169 -1.28 2.30 6.35
N ALA A 170 -2.14 3.13 6.94
CA ALA A 170 -1.91 3.82 8.21
C ALA A 170 -2.03 2.93 9.46
N GLU A 171 -2.87 1.89 9.43
CA GLU A 171 -3.08 0.97 10.57
C GLU A 171 -1.82 0.15 10.93
N LYS A 172 -1.03 -0.28 9.93
CA LYS A 172 0.16 -1.13 10.14
C LYS A 172 1.30 -0.47 10.93
N PRO A 173 1.68 0.81 10.68
CA PRO A 173 2.63 1.55 11.51
C PRO A 173 2.30 1.51 13.00
N GLU A 174 1.03 1.69 13.38
CA GLU A 174 0.62 1.67 14.79
C GLU A 174 0.72 0.28 15.42
N ILE A 175 0.32 -0.77 14.68
CA ILE A 175 0.43 -2.15 15.14
C ILE A 175 1.90 -2.50 15.39
N LEU A 176 2.80 -2.15 14.47
CA LEU A 176 4.25 -2.39 14.63
C LEU A 176 4.82 -1.67 15.86
N VAL A 177 4.39 -0.43 16.13
CA VAL A 177 4.81 0.32 17.33
C VAL A 177 4.37 -0.40 18.61
N LYS A 178 3.14 -0.93 18.65
CA LYS A 178 2.61 -1.66 19.81
C LYS A 178 3.31 -3.01 20.04
N VAL A 179 3.69 -3.72 18.98
CA VAL A 179 4.33 -5.06 19.08
C VAL A 179 5.84 -4.97 19.34
N THR A 180 6.50 -3.89 18.92
CA THR A 180 7.97 -3.73 19.00
C THR A 180 8.55 -3.97 20.41
N PRO A 181 7.99 -3.44 21.51
CA PRO A 181 8.57 -3.64 22.85
C PRO A 181 8.55 -5.10 23.30
N GLU A 182 7.47 -5.81 22.96
CA GLU A 182 7.33 -7.24 23.25
C GLU A 182 8.32 -8.06 22.43
N PHE A 183 8.44 -7.76 21.12
CA PHE A 183 9.39 -8.40 20.23
C PHE A 183 10.83 -8.28 20.72
N GLU A 184 11.31 -7.07 21.02
CA GLU A 184 12.69 -6.85 21.44
C GLU A 184 13.02 -7.54 22.77
N ARG A 185 12.06 -7.55 23.70
CA ARG A 185 12.19 -8.21 25.00
C ARG A 185 12.28 -9.73 24.85
N THR A 186 11.34 -10.33 24.11
CA THR A 186 11.29 -11.78 23.91
C THR A 186 12.49 -12.27 23.09
N LEU A 187 12.89 -11.53 22.05
CA LEU A 187 14.07 -11.85 21.26
C LEU A 187 15.35 -11.79 22.10
N ARG A 188 15.54 -10.73 22.91
CA ARG A 188 16.72 -10.61 23.78
C ARG A 188 16.77 -11.76 24.80
N ALA A 189 15.65 -12.10 25.41
CA ALA A 189 15.57 -13.21 26.36
C ALA A 189 15.91 -14.56 25.70
N ALA A 190 15.37 -14.82 24.50
CA ALA A 190 15.65 -16.03 23.73
C ALA A 190 17.15 -16.15 23.38
N LEU A 191 17.76 -15.08 22.85
CA LEU A 191 19.19 -15.07 22.52
C LEU A 191 20.07 -15.31 23.76
N MET A 192 19.76 -14.67 24.89
CA MET A 192 20.49 -14.88 26.14
C MET A 192 20.41 -16.33 26.64
N LEU A 193 19.27 -16.99 26.48
CA LEU A 193 19.10 -18.38 26.90
C LEU A 193 19.83 -19.35 25.97
N ILE A 194 19.81 -19.09 24.66
CA ILE A 194 20.54 -19.91 23.68
C ILE A 194 22.06 -19.75 23.85
N GLU A 195 22.56 -18.55 24.13
CA GLU A 195 23.98 -18.30 24.37
C GLU A 195 24.53 -18.93 25.65
N ARG A 196 23.66 -19.27 26.62
CA ARG A 196 24.04 -19.98 27.86
C ARG A 196 24.25 -21.48 27.66
N ARG A 197 23.87 -22.03 26.50
CA ARG A 197 24.09 -23.43 26.16
C ARG A 197 25.58 -23.71 25.89
N PRO A 198 26.03 -24.98 25.96
CA PRO A 198 27.40 -25.36 25.58
C PRO A 198 27.78 -24.87 24.17
N GLU A 199 29.06 -24.55 23.99
CA GLU A 199 29.60 -24.12 22.71
C GLU A 199 29.78 -25.30 21.76
N ASP A 200 28.75 -25.60 21.01
CA ASP A 200 28.74 -26.69 20.03
C ASP A 200 28.30 -26.21 18.63
N SER A 201 28.36 -27.14 17.67
CA SER A 201 27.96 -26.88 16.28
C SER A 201 26.45 -26.58 16.17
N ALA A 202 25.62 -27.15 17.03
CA ALA A 202 24.18 -26.91 17.06
C ALA A 202 23.85 -25.46 17.49
N ARG A 203 24.46 -24.97 18.57
CA ARG A 203 24.33 -23.59 19.05
C ARG A 203 24.84 -22.61 18.00
N THR A 204 25.97 -22.92 17.38
CA THR A 204 26.57 -22.08 16.32
C THR A 204 25.64 -21.98 15.12
N PHE A 205 25.10 -23.12 14.66
CA PHE A 205 24.13 -23.17 13.57
C PHE A 205 22.86 -22.38 13.90
N VAL A 206 22.31 -22.55 15.11
CA VAL A 206 21.09 -21.84 15.52
C VAL A 206 21.30 -20.34 15.59
N LEU A 207 22.42 -19.86 16.15
CA LEU A 207 22.69 -18.42 16.31
C LEU A 207 23.20 -17.71 15.05
N GLU A 208 23.62 -18.45 14.03
CA GLU A 208 24.18 -17.93 12.78
C GLU A 208 23.35 -16.81 12.10
N PRO A 209 22.00 -16.85 12.06
CA PRO A 209 21.20 -15.79 11.45
C PRO A 209 21.44 -14.41 12.07
N PHE A 210 21.78 -14.35 13.35
CA PHE A 210 22.09 -13.10 14.06
C PHE A 210 23.56 -12.72 14.02
N THR A 211 24.47 -13.67 13.80
CA THR A 211 25.91 -13.38 13.66
C THR A 211 26.27 -12.84 12.28
N ARG A 212 25.46 -13.15 11.25
CA ARG A 212 25.62 -12.63 9.88
C ARG A 212 24.94 -11.29 9.61
N LEU A 213 24.16 -10.76 10.56
CA LEU A 213 23.49 -9.48 10.35
C LEU A 213 24.50 -8.34 10.18
N GLN A 214 24.28 -7.50 9.17
CA GLN A 214 25.06 -6.29 8.96
C GLN A 214 24.53 -5.17 9.87
N ARG A 215 25.45 -4.44 10.50
CA ARG A 215 25.09 -3.34 11.41
C ARG A 215 24.49 -2.18 10.61
N LYS A 216 23.45 -1.55 11.16
CA LYS A 216 22.76 -0.37 10.63
C LYS A 216 23.68 0.82 10.31
N SER A 217 24.85 0.87 10.95
CA SER A 217 25.87 1.93 10.78
C SER A 217 27.17 1.44 10.16
N ALA A 218 27.24 0.20 9.67
CA ALA A 218 28.36 -0.21 8.84
C ALA A 218 28.14 0.47 7.48
N GLY A 219 28.91 1.53 7.20
CA GLY A 219 28.95 2.12 5.86
C GLY A 219 29.20 1.02 4.82
N SER A 220 28.71 1.25 3.60
CA SER A 220 28.98 0.39 2.45
C SER A 220 30.43 -0.11 2.48
N PRO A 221 30.71 -1.39 2.20
CA PRO A 221 32.08 -1.86 2.10
C PRO A 221 32.83 -0.91 1.18
N SER A 222 33.92 -0.31 1.67
CA SER A 222 34.78 0.54 0.87
C SER A 222 35.19 -0.25 -0.37
N ASP A 223 34.93 0.30 -1.55
CA ASP A 223 35.38 -0.27 -2.82
C ASP A 223 36.86 -0.68 -2.70
N PRO A 224 37.27 -1.81 -3.27
CA PRO A 224 38.65 -2.22 -3.23
C PRO A 224 39.53 -1.11 -3.82
N ALA A 225 40.54 -0.70 -3.06
CA ALA A 225 41.48 0.33 -3.48
C ALA A 225 42.03 -0.02 -4.88
N PRO A 226 42.09 0.94 -5.82
CA PRO A 226 42.60 0.67 -7.16
C PRO A 226 44.03 0.15 -7.06
N ALA A 227 44.31 -0.92 -7.82
CA ALA A 227 45.61 -1.55 -7.86
C ALA A 227 46.71 -0.52 -8.24
N PRO A 228 47.90 -0.60 -7.65
CA PRO A 228 49.01 0.27 -8.02
C PRO A 228 49.33 0.07 -9.50
N GLN A 229 49.29 1.18 -10.26
CA GLN A 229 49.74 1.19 -11.65
C GLN A 229 51.24 0.87 -11.68
N ALA A 230 51.60 -0.10 -12.52
CA ALA A 230 52.98 -0.43 -12.85
C ALA A 230 53.60 0.60 -13.80
#